data_AF-A0A6P4EVT9-F1
#
_entry.id   AF-A0A6P4EVT9-F1
#
_cell.length_a   1.000
_cell.length_b   1.000
_cell.length_c   1.000
_cell.angle_alpha   90.00
_cell.angle_beta   90.00
_cell.angle_gamma   90.00
#
_symmetry.space_group_name_H-M   'P 1'
#
loop_
_entity.id
_entity.type
_entity.pdbx_description
1 polymer ?
#
loop_
_entity_poly.entity_id
_entity_poly.type
_entity_poly.pdbx_seq_one_letter_code
_entity_poly.pdbx_strand_id
1 'polypeptide(L)'
;MDTSSVVPLVAGRPMPPEELAMQQLTKQLFKSRLFRGHYLERCFVEQVGGYRDVVVLQRSERELEKLLHSSGGQLHRFYQRFVPNMWVGITSGSCGSYKHTPDPGQLETCIWTEMSDLAFGEYWFSIRSLRFRDQEVQLKLKMVRRVEPEPLMTPRRSVSLNRSKPTNAITAGEGSSKADEVTEQLQLGLNDFLAVLQQWGEGVKQTVYDFMANDVNKRNIMGTIRFLGLLIFSALSGAALALRFLGIFAVRFLFELSRFTHTATPIVFKLIEFLNKIVGAFFILLAMIWKDIVHRGRPVPVQQLEASSRFKSIQYERSEPHRRSPRW
;
A
#
# COMPACT_ATOMS: atom_id res chain seq x y z
N MET A 1 48.47 -7.61 -24.75
CA MET A 1 47.45 -6.90 -25.52
C MET A 1 46.26 -6.76 -24.60
N ASP A 2 46.23 -5.66 -23.86
CA ASP A 2 45.21 -5.36 -22.85
C ASP A 2 44.02 -4.69 -23.54
N THR A 3 42.90 -5.42 -23.67
CA THR A 3 41.63 -4.83 -24.10
C THR A 3 40.73 -4.64 -22.88
N SER A 4 41.00 -3.55 -22.18
CA SER A 4 40.06 -2.91 -21.25
C SER A 4 38.82 -2.45 -22.04
N SER A 5 37.66 -3.06 -21.78
CA SER A 5 36.36 -2.52 -22.21
C SER A 5 35.67 -1.91 -21.00
N VAL A 6 36.02 -0.66 -20.73
CA VAL A 6 35.28 0.19 -19.81
C VAL A 6 33.90 0.44 -20.43
N VAL A 7 32.89 -0.22 -19.88
CA VAL A 7 31.48 0.08 -20.18
C VAL A 7 31.20 1.49 -19.68
N PRO A 8 30.79 2.44 -20.55
CA PRO A 8 30.46 3.78 -20.10
C PRO A 8 29.15 3.72 -19.31
N LEU A 9 29.23 4.07 -18.02
CA LEU A 9 28.08 4.28 -17.15
C LEU A 9 27.35 5.56 -17.60
N VAL A 10 26.40 5.44 -18.53
CA VAL A 10 25.60 6.58 -18.99
C VAL A 10 24.53 6.88 -17.95
N ALA A 11 24.88 7.75 -17.01
CA ALA A 11 23.92 8.37 -16.13
C ALA A 11 22.97 9.28 -16.93
N GLY A 12 21.67 9.04 -16.81
CA GLY A 12 20.65 10.09 -16.96
C GLY A 12 20.04 10.28 -18.35
N ARG A 13 19.53 9.20 -18.98
CA ARG A 13 18.54 9.37 -20.06
C ARG A 13 17.25 9.95 -19.46
N PRO A 14 16.76 11.12 -19.90
CA PRO A 14 15.47 11.64 -19.44
C PRO A 14 14.37 10.67 -19.88
N MET A 15 13.65 10.12 -18.90
CA MET A 15 12.60 9.12 -19.14
C MET A 15 11.34 9.83 -19.64
N PRO A 16 10.83 9.52 -20.84
CA PRO A 16 9.60 10.13 -21.34
C PRO A 16 8.39 9.71 -20.48
N PRO A 17 7.34 10.55 -20.39
CA PRO A 17 6.17 10.27 -19.56
C PRO A 17 5.47 8.97 -19.96
N GLU A 18 5.50 8.61 -21.25
CA GLU A 18 4.97 7.35 -21.78
C GLU A 18 5.71 6.12 -21.21
N GLU A 19 7.04 6.20 -21.09
CA GLU A 19 7.85 5.12 -20.52
C GLU A 19 7.52 4.94 -19.03
N LEU A 20 7.38 6.05 -18.30
CA LEU A 20 7.02 6.02 -16.88
C LEU A 20 5.63 5.40 -16.66
N ALA A 21 4.64 5.79 -17.47
CA ALA A 21 3.29 5.23 -17.42
C ALA A 21 3.29 3.72 -17.71
N MET A 22 4.01 3.28 -18.75
CA MET A 22 4.13 1.86 -19.07
C MET A 22 4.81 1.07 -17.95
N GLN A 23 5.90 1.59 -17.39
CA GLN A 23 6.57 0.94 -16.26
C GLN A 23 5.64 0.80 -15.06
N GLN A 24 4.86 1.84 -14.73
CA GLN A 24 3.90 1.79 -13.62
C GLN A 24 2.78 0.78 -13.87
N LEU A 25 2.17 0.79 -15.05
CA LEU A 25 1.14 -0.17 -15.45
C LEU A 25 1.65 -1.60 -15.35
N THR A 26 2.83 -1.87 -15.93
CA THR A 26 3.43 -3.21 -15.92
C THR A 26 3.78 -3.67 -14.50
N LYS A 27 4.33 -2.78 -13.67
CA LYS A 27 4.57 -3.07 -12.23
C LYS A 27 3.28 -3.42 -11.52
N GLN A 28 2.18 -2.71 -11.78
CA GLN A 28 0.88 -2.99 -11.17
C GLN A 28 0.29 -4.33 -11.64
N LEU A 29 0.40 -4.65 -12.93
CA LEU A 29 -0.12 -5.91 -13.51
C LEU A 29 0.46 -7.16 -12.86
N PHE A 30 1.75 -7.13 -12.55
CA PHE A 30 2.48 -8.24 -11.91
C PHE A 30 2.52 -8.17 -10.39
N LYS A 31 2.09 -7.04 -9.83
CA LYS A 31 1.80 -6.77 -8.42
C LYS A 31 1.31 -7.99 -7.64
N SER A 32 2.12 -8.61 -6.78
CA SER A 32 1.66 -9.61 -5.80
C SER A 32 1.05 -10.88 -6.40
N ARG A 33 1.28 -11.18 -7.68
CA ARG A 33 0.81 -12.44 -8.28
C ARG A 33 1.57 -13.62 -7.70
N LEU A 34 0.83 -14.65 -7.33
CA LEU A 34 1.36 -15.92 -6.86
C LEU A 34 1.37 -16.92 -8.02
N PHE A 35 2.41 -17.74 -8.09
CA PHE A 35 2.49 -18.82 -9.07
C PHE A 35 3.40 -19.94 -8.57
N ARG A 36 3.19 -21.13 -9.11
CA ARG A 36 4.06 -22.27 -8.88
C ARG A 36 5.10 -22.39 -9.99
N GLY A 37 6.36 -22.60 -9.61
CA GLY A 37 7.46 -22.70 -10.56
C GLY A 37 8.61 -23.57 -10.07
N HIS A 38 9.43 -24.00 -11.01
CA HIS A 38 10.63 -24.79 -10.80
C HIS A 38 11.85 -23.91 -10.93
N TYR A 39 12.62 -23.76 -9.86
CA TYR A 39 13.93 -23.13 -9.92
C TYR A 39 14.96 -24.19 -10.30
N LEU A 40 15.54 -24.06 -11.49
CA LEU A 40 16.37 -25.09 -12.11
C LEU A 40 17.86 -24.83 -11.95
N GLU A 41 18.33 -23.69 -12.45
CA GLU A 41 19.74 -23.38 -12.51
C GLU A 41 20.02 -21.88 -12.59
N ARG A 42 21.31 -21.53 -12.51
CA ARG A 42 21.81 -20.17 -12.64
C ARG A 42 22.69 -20.08 -13.89
N CYS A 43 22.25 -19.30 -14.86
CA CYS A 43 22.86 -19.19 -16.19
C CYS A 43 23.47 -17.81 -16.40
N PHE A 44 24.57 -17.75 -17.16
CA PHE A 44 25.14 -16.49 -17.60
C PHE A 44 24.39 -15.97 -18.84
N VAL A 45 23.92 -14.73 -18.78
CA VAL A 45 23.22 -14.07 -19.89
C VAL A 45 24.17 -13.05 -20.50
N GLU A 46 24.64 -13.33 -21.72
CA GLU A 46 25.62 -12.50 -22.43
C GLU A 46 25.10 -11.08 -22.69
N GLN A 47 23.81 -10.93 -23.02
CA GLN A 47 23.20 -9.63 -23.33
C GLN A 47 23.23 -8.66 -22.16
N VAL A 48 23.24 -9.18 -20.92
CA VAL A 48 23.24 -8.39 -19.69
C VAL A 48 24.61 -8.42 -19.00
N GLY A 49 25.52 -9.30 -19.43
CA GLY A 49 26.84 -9.47 -18.83
C GLY A 49 26.79 -10.00 -17.40
N GLY A 50 25.79 -10.81 -17.04
CA GLY A 50 25.59 -11.24 -15.66
C GLY A 50 24.84 -12.57 -15.51
N TYR A 51 24.94 -13.14 -14.31
CA TYR A 51 24.23 -14.38 -13.97
C TYR A 51 22.78 -14.12 -13.58
N ARG A 52 21.87 -14.96 -14.07
CA ARG A 52 20.45 -14.92 -13.81
C ARG A 52 19.95 -16.32 -13.45
N ASP A 53 19.05 -16.37 -12.49
CA ASP A 53 18.40 -17.58 -12.01
C ASP A 53 17.19 -17.89 -12.89
N VAL A 54 17.08 -19.14 -13.35
CA VAL A 54 16.05 -19.60 -14.27
C VAL A 54 14.92 -20.27 -13.50
N VAL A 55 13.75 -19.65 -13.54
CA VAL A 55 12.51 -20.19 -12.94
C VAL A 55 11.52 -20.51 -14.05
N VAL A 56 11.20 -21.80 -14.19
CA VAL A 56 10.25 -22.30 -15.18
C VAL A 56 8.86 -22.38 -14.58
N LEU A 57 7.84 -21.93 -15.33
CA LEU A 57 6.47 -22.01 -14.84
C LEU A 57 5.99 -23.46 -14.79
N GLN A 58 5.17 -23.78 -13.78
CA GLN A 58 4.48 -25.07 -13.72
C GLN A 58 3.33 -25.13 -14.74
N ARG A 59 3.01 -26.33 -15.22
CA ARG A 59 1.98 -26.59 -16.24
C ARG A 59 0.59 -25.97 -15.95
N SER A 60 0.22 -25.81 -14.68
CA SER A 60 -1.06 -25.21 -14.29
C SER A 60 -1.11 -23.69 -14.50
N GLU A 61 0.03 -23.01 -14.61
CA GLU A 61 0.12 -21.54 -14.65
C GLU A 61 -0.10 -20.94 -16.05
N ARG A 62 -1.11 -21.44 -16.77
CA ARG A 62 -1.41 -21.04 -18.16
C ARG A 62 -1.86 -19.59 -18.30
N GLU A 63 -2.58 -19.07 -17.31
CA GLU A 63 -3.03 -17.68 -17.33
C GLU A 63 -1.86 -16.71 -17.17
N LEU A 64 -0.91 -17.06 -16.27
CA LEU A 64 0.30 -16.28 -16.08
C LEU A 64 1.22 -16.36 -17.30
N GLU A 65 1.37 -17.54 -17.92
CA GLU A 65 2.10 -17.72 -19.18
C GLU A 65 1.58 -16.77 -20.28
N LYS A 66 0.27 -16.75 -20.51
CA LYS A 66 -0.35 -15.84 -21.49
C LYS A 66 -0.06 -14.37 -21.17
N LEU A 67 -0.15 -14.01 -19.89
CA LEU A 67 0.13 -12.65 -19.43
C LEU A 67 1.59 -12.28 -19.68
N LEU A 68 2.54 -13.15 -19.31
CA LEU A 68 3.98 -12.93 -19.47
C LEU A 68 4.37 -12.77 -20.94
N HIS A 69 3.82 -13.59 -21.85
CA HIS A 69 4.07 -13.43 -23.28
C HIS A 69 3.49 -12.13 -23.84
N SER A 70 2.24 -11.81 -23.48
CA SER A 70 1.58 -10.59 -23.94
C SER A 70 2.35 -9.34 -23.48
N SER A 71 2.63 -9.24 -22.17
CA SER A 71 3.36 -8.09 -21.63
C SER A 71 4.82 -8.08 -22.06
N GLY A 72 5.48 -9.24 -22.15
CA GLY A 72 6.88 -9.35 -22.58
C GLY A 72 7.05 -8.87 -24.02
N GLY A 73 6.14 -9.26 -24.90
CA GLY A 73 6.09 -8.77 -26.28
C GLY A 73 5.81 -7.26 -26.36
N GLN A 74 4.91 -6.73 -25.53
CA GLN A 74 4.64 -5.29 -25.47
C GLN A 74 5.86 -4.51 -24.98
N LEU A 75 6.49 -4.95 -23.89
CA LEU A 75 7.72 -4.35 -23.35
C LEU A 75 8.83 -4.36 -24.38
N HIS A 76 9.03 -5.49 -25.06
CA HIS A 76 10.08 -5.62 -26.08
C HIS A 76 9.84 -4.64 -27.24
N ARG A 77 8.62 -4.59 -27.81
CA ARG A 77 8.28 -3.65 -28.88
C ARG A 77 8.39 -2.18 -28.46
N PHE A 78 8.01 -1.86 -27.22
CA PHE A 78 8.10 -0.51 -26.70
C PHE A 78 9.56 -0.08 -26.55
N TYR A 79 10.38 -0.92 -25.92
CA TYR A 79 11.77 -0.60 -25.64
C TYR A 79 12.69 -0.68 -26.85
N GLN A 80 12.39 -1.49 -27.88
CA GLN A 80 13.15 -1.50 -29.14
C GLN A 80 13.33 -0.10 -29.76
N ARG A 81 12.38 0.81 -29.55
CA ARG A 81 12.43 2.20 -30.05
C ARG A 81 13.46 3.07 -29.34
N PHE A 82 13.82 2.68 -28.12
CA PHE A 82 14.55 3.52 -27.18
C PHE A 82 15.89 2.92 -26.76
N VAL A 83 15.94 1.61 -26.62
CA VAL A 83 17.07 0.81 -26.20
C VAL A 83 17.11 -0.44 -27.10
N PRO A 84 17.91 -0.43 -28.18
CA PRO A 84 17.93 -1.48 -29.20
C PRO A 84 18.24 -2.88 -28.66
N ASN A 85 18.94 -2.97 -27.52
CA ASN A 85 19.35 -4.22 -26.88
C ASN A 85 18.67 -4.44 -25.51
N MET A 86 17.49 -3.86 -25.28
CA MET A 86 16.76 -4.08 -24.02
C MET A 86 16.40 -5.55 -23.89
N TRP A 87 16.97 -6.20 -22.88
CA TRP A 87 16.67 -7.59 -22.57
C TRP A 87 15.49 -7.68 -21.61
N VAL A 88 14.50 -8.50 -21.94
CA VAL A 88 13.34 -8.76 -21.07
C VAL A 88 13.52 -10.16 -20.49
N GLY A 89 13.54 -10.28 -19.17
CA GLY A 89 13.75 -11.55 -18.45
C GLY A 89 12.57 -12.52 -18.52
N ILE A 90 11.92 -12.62 -19.68
CA ILE A 90 10.83 -13.56 -20.00
C ILE A 90 11.18 -14.19 -21.35
N THR A 91 11.34 -15.52 -21.39
CA THR A 91 11.65 -16.24 -22.63
C THR A 91 10.79 -17.49 -22.76
N SER A 92 10.63 -17.97 -23.99
CA SER A 92 10.02 -19.27 -24.27
C SER A 92 11.10 -20.26 -24.69
N GLY A 93 11.13 -21.43 -24.07
CA GLY A 93 12.04 -22.51 -24.41
C GLY A 93 13.49 -22.20 -24.02
N SER A 94 14.43 -22.63 -24.89
CA SER A 94 15.87 -22.52 -24.65
C SER A 94 16.35 -21.10 -24.95
N CYS A 95 17.15 -20.50 -24.06
CA CYS A 95 17.72 -19.17 -24.26
C CYS A 95 19.11 -19.06 -23.61
N GLY A 96 20.07 -18.49 -24.34
CA GLY A 96 21.46 -18.39 -23.88
C GLY A 96 22.07 -19.76 -23.62
N SER A 97 22.63 -19.95 -22.42
CA SER A 97 23.17 -21.24 -21.99
C SER A 97 22.13 -22.22 -21.45
N TYR A 98 20.90 -21.77 -21.17
CA TYR A 98 19.82 -22.62 -20.70
C TYR A 98 19.20 -23.41 -21.85
N LYS A 99 19.16 -24.74 -21.72
CA LYS A 99 18.46 -25.63 -22.64
C LYS A 99 17.23 -26.21 -21.95
N HIS A 100 16.05 -25.84 -22.43
CA HIS A 100 14.80 -26.35 -21.89
C HIS A 100 14.65 -27.83 -22.24
N THR A 101 14.61 -28.68 -21.21
CA THR A 101 14.23 -30.09 -21.34
C THR A 101 12.74 -30.22 -21.09
N PRO A 102 11.95 -30.74 -22.05
CA PRO A 102 10.50 -30.85 -21.87
C PRO A 102 10.18 -31.85 -20.77
N ASP A 103 9.63 -31.34 -19.66
CA ASP A 103 9.14 -32.12 -18.52
C ASP A 103 7.61 -32.03 -18.47
N PRO A 104 6.85 -33.14 -18.31
CA PRO A 104 5.38 -33.13 -18.29
C PRO A 104 4.75 -32.16 -17.28
N GLY A 105 5.47 -31.76 -16.23
CA GLY A 105 5.03 -30.82 -15.20
C GLY A 105 5.38 -29.34 -15.47
N GLN A 106 6.15 -29.04 -16.51
CA GLN A 106 6.71 -27.71 -16.76
C GLN A 106 6.16 -27.09 -18.05
N LEU A 107 6.10 -25.76 -18.08
CA LEU A 107 5.86 -24.96 -19.28
C LEU A 107 7.20 -24.59 -19.93
N GLU A 108 7.17 -24.17 -21.18
CA GLU A 108 8.36 -23.66 -21.86
C GLU A 108 8.72 -22.24 -21.39
N THR A 109 7.80 -21.55 -20.75
CA THR A 109 8.00 -20.16 -20.31
C THR A 109 8.95 -20.10 -19.11
N CYS A 110 10.02 -19.33 -19.28
CA CYS A 110 11.06 -19.12 -18.27
C CYS A 110 11.07 -17.66 -17.81
N ILE A 111 11.17 -17.47 -16.50
CA ILE A 111 11.42 -16.18 -15.86
C ILE A 111 12.87 -16.15 -15.42
N TRP A 112 13.58 -15.11 -15.85
CA TRP A 112 14.97 -14.88 -15.49
C TRP A 112 15.04 -13.80 -14.41
N THR A 113 15.52 -14.16 -13.23
CA THR A 113 15.50 -13.31 -12.04
C THR A 113 16.86 -13.33 -11.33
N GLU A 114 17.01 -12.51 -10.30
CA GLU A 114 18.06 -12.61 -9.30
C GLU A 114 17.41 -13.11 -8.00
N MET A 115 17.84 -14.27 -7.55
CA MET A 115 17.43 -14.92 -6.31
C MET A 115 18.62 -14.93 -5.35
N SER A 116 18.34 -14.81 -4.05
CA SER A 116 19.35 -14.94 -3.01
C SER A 116 19.16 -16.27 -2.28
N ASP A 117 20.15 -17.15 -2.37
CA ASP A 117 20.34 -18.31 -1.48
C ASP A 117 19.12 -19.26 -1.41
N LEU A 118 18.57 -19.62 -2.58
CA LEU A 118 17.51 -20.62 -2.71
C LEU A 118 18.11 -21.91 -3.29
N ALA A 119 17.71 -23.07 -2.79
CA ALA A 119 18.06 -24.36 -3.38
C ALA A 119 17.22 -24.64 -4.64
N PHE A 120 17.73 -25.45 -5.56
CA PHE A 120 16.96 -25.88 -6.74
C PHE A 120 15.76 -26.74 -6.34
N GLY A 121 14.65 -26.60 -7.07
CA GLY A 121 13.43 -27.35 -6.80
C GLY A 121 12.16 -26.55 -7.08
N GLU A 122 11.04 -27.09 -6.60
CA GLU A 122 9.72 -26.51 -6.84
C GLU A 122 9.25 -25.66 -5.66
N TYR A 123 8.75 -24.45 -5.98
CA TYR A 123 8.33 -23.48 -4.99
C TYR A 123 7.10 -22.70 -5.45
N TRP A 124 6.40 -22.16 -4.45
CA TRP A 124 5.48 -21.06 -4.65
C TRP A 124 6.27 -19.75 -4.64
N PHE A 125 6.11 -18.97 -5.70
CA PHE A 125 6.71 -17.66 -5.86
C PHE A 125 5.64 -16.57 -5.84
N SER A 126 6.02 -15.41 -5.32
CA SER A 126 5.26 -14.17 -5.44
C SER A 126 6.07 -13.15 -6.24
N ILE A 127 5.45 -12.55 -7.26
CA ILE A 127 6.07 -11.45 -8.00
C ILE A 127 5.94 -10.17 -7.17
N ARG A 128 7.08 -9.67 -6.65
CA ARG A 128 7.12 -8.46 -5.81
C ARG A 128 6.94 -7.19 -6.64
N SER A 129 7.68 -7.10 -7.74
CA SER A 129 7.74 -5.93 -8.63
C SER A 129 8.56 -6.27 -9.87
N LEU A 130 8.63 -5.35 -10.83
CA LEU A 130 9.60 -5.34 -11.92
C LEU A 130 10.70 -4.31 -11.63
N ARG A 131 11.94 -4.70 -11.94
CA ARG A 131 13.11 -3.82 -11.96
C ARG A 131 13.42 -3.46 -13.41
N PHE A 132 13.47 -2.17 -13.69
CA PHE A 132 13.90 -1.63 -14.97
C PHE A 132 15.30 -1.07 -14.75
N ARG A 133 16.28 -1.64 -15.43
CA ARG A 133 17.63 -1.11 -15.54
C ARG A 133 17.84 -0.60 -16.97
N ASP A 134 19.02 -0.06 -17.24
CA ASP A 134 19.31 0.58 -18.53
C ASP A 134 19.20 -0.39 -19.73
N GLN A 135 19.55 -1.67 -19.52
CA GLN A 135 19.56 -2.70 -20.57
C GLN A 135 18.77 -3.96 -20.19
N GLU A 136 18.09 -3.99 -19.05
CA GLU A 136 17.27 -5.14 -18.66
C GLU A 136 15.97 -4.78 -17.95
N VAL A 137 14.95 -5.59 -18.22
CA VAL A 137 13.70 -5.66 -17.45
C VAL A 137 13.65 -7.00 -16.73
N GLN A 138 13.72 -6.97 -15.40
CA GLN A 138 13.81 -8.15 -14.57
C GLN A 138 12.61 -8.24 -13.62
N LEU A 139 12.00 -9.43 -13.52
CA LEU A 139 10.98 -9.70 -12.51
C LEU A 139 11.66 -9.98 -11.17
N LYS A 140 11.22 -9.30 -10.11
CA LYS A 140 11.71 -9.57 -8.75
C LYS A 140 10.78 -10.58 -8.07
N LEU A 141 11.28 -11.79 -7.87
CA LEU A 141 10.54 -12.86 -7.21
C LEU A 141 10.82 -12.91 -5.71
N LYS A 142 9.85 -13.44 -4.95
CA LYS A 142 10.01 -13.84 -3.55
C LYS A 142 9.52 -15.27 -3.42
N MET A 143 10.34 -16.16 -2.87
CA MET A 143 9.88 -17.47 -2.45
C MET A 143 8.88 -17.32 -1.28
N VAL A 144 7.74 -18.00 -1.39
CA VAL A 144 6.66 -18.01 -0.38
C VAL A 144 6.74 -19.29 0.44
N ARG A 145 6.78 -20.44 -0.23
CA ARG A 145 6.94 -21.76 0.39
C ARG A 145 7.51 -22.77 -0.60
N ARG A 146 8.16 -23.81 -0.08
CA ARG A 146 8.57 -24.98 -0.85
C ARG A 146 7.35 -25.84 -1.17
N VAL A 147 7.32 -26.43 -2.36
CA VAL A 147 6.38 -27.51 -2.69
C VAL A 147 7.09 -28.80 -2.32
N GLU A 148 6.53 -29.54 -1.37
CA GLU A 148 7.04 -30.88 -1.10
C GLU A 148 6.73 -31.77 -2.31
N PRO A 149 7.72 -32.53 -2.81
CA PRO A 149 7.46 -33.48 -3.87
C PRO A 149 6.47 -34.51 -3.33
N GLU A 150 5.28 -34.54 -3.92
CA GLU A 150 4.28 -35.56 -3.61
C GLU A 150 4.95 -36.93 -3.85
N PRO A 151 5.10 -37.78 -2.82
CA PRO A 151 5.77 -39.06 -3.00
C PRO A 151 4.97 -39.85 -4.02
N LEU A 152 5.62 -40.19 -5.13
CA LEU A 152 5.04 -41.00 -6.21
C LEU A 152 4.31 -42.20 -5.60
N MET A 153 2.98 -42.12 -5.60
CA MET A 153 2.14 -43.20 -5.11
C MET A 153 2.48 -44.45 -5.92
N THR A 154 2.97 -45.47 -5.22
CA THR A 154 2.98 -46.84 -5.72
C THR A 154 1.56 -47.21 -6.16
N PRO A 155 1.38 -47.85 -7.33
CA PRO A 155 0.05 -48.09 -7.86
C PRO A 155 -0.61 -49.21 -7.06
N ARG A 156 -1.63 -48.92 -6.23
CA ARG A 156 -2.56 -49.97 -5.79
C ARG A 156 -3.97 -49.46 -5.51
N ARG A 157 -4.83 -49.84 -6.45
CA ARG A 157 -6.29 -50.10 -6.41
C ARG A 157 -7.23 -48.91 -6.17
N SER A 158 -7.82 -48.51 -7.30
CA SER A 158 -9.11 -47.86 -7.43
C SER A 158 -10.18 -48.48 -6.52
N VAL A 159 -10.69 -47.66 -5.60
CA VAL A 159 -12.06 -47.80 -5.11
C VAL A 159 -12.82 -46.60 -5.66
N SER A 160 -13.56 -46.86 -6.74
CA SER A 160 -14.57 -45.95 -7.26
C SER A 160 -15.67 -45.78 -6.24
N LEU A 161 -15.84 -44.58 -5.67
CA LEU A 161 -17.11 -44.19 -5.08
C LEU A 161 -17.73 -43.02 -5.85
N ASN A 162 -18.82 -43.40 -6.50
CA ASN A 162 -19.86 -42.65 -7.16
C ASN A 162 -19.96 -41.15 -6.82
N ARG A 163 -19.73 -40.37 -7.86
CA ARG A 163 -20.19 -39.00 -8.07
C ARG A 163 -21.71 -39.00 -8.30
N SER A 164 -22.51 -38.63 -7.30
CA SER A 164 -23.90 -38.22 -7.51
C SER A 164 -23.99 -36.69 -7.57
N LYS A 165 -24.36 -36.17 -8.73
CA LYS A 165 -24.88 -34.81 -8.90
C LYS A 165 -26.20 -34.67 -8.12
N PRO A 166 -26.60 -33.44 -7.77
CA PRO A 166 -27.98 -33.07 -8.03
C PRO A 166 -28.08 -31.75 -8.80
N THR A 167 -28.97 -31.75 -9.78
CA THR A 167 -29.39 -30.61 -10.58
C THR A 167 -30.87 -30.37 -10.25
N ASN A 168 -31.17 -29.16 -9.78
CA ASN A 168 -32.40 -28.36 -9.87
C ASN A 168 -33.77 -28.97 -9.56
N ALA A 169 -34.51 -28.33 -8.65
CA ALA A 169 -35.96 -28.15 -8.78
C ALA A 169 -36.41 -26.86 -8.08
N ILE A 170 -36.78 -25.87 -8.89
CA ILE A 170 -37.59 -24.71 -8.53
C ILE A 170 -39.05 -25.17 -8.56
N THR A 171 -39.78 -25.01 -7.46
CA THR A 171 -41.26 -25.04 -7.50
C THR A 171 -41.79 -23.94 -6.59
N ALA A 172 -42.58 -23.05 -7.17
CA ALA A 172 -43.29 -21.98 -6.50
C ALA A 172 -44.56 -22.52 -5.81
N GLY A 173 -44.86 -21.97 -4.63
CA GLY A 173 -46.13 -22.12 -3.92
C GLY A 173 -46.24 -21.01 -2.87
N GLU A 174 -47.26 -20.16 -3.01
CA GLU A 174 -47.54 -18.96 -2.23
C GLU A 174 -47.92 -19.23 -0.76
N GLY A 175 -47.60 -18.27 0.12
CA GLY A 175 -48.44 -17.89 1.27
C GLY A 175 -47.75 -17.79 2.65
N SER A 176 -47.55 -16.55 3.11
CA SER A 176 -47.27 -16.14 4.52
C SER A 176 -45.88 -16.54 5.07
N SER A 177 -45.02 -15.73 5.69
CA SER A 177 -45.14 -14.48 6.45
C SER A 177 -43.74 -13.83 6.47
N LYS A 178 -43.60 -12.55 6.10
CA LYS A 178 -42.32 -11.83 6.12
C LYS A 178 -41.98 -11.38 7.54
N ALA A 179 -41.40 -12.25 8.36
CA ALA A 179 -40.73 -11.88 9.62
C ALA A 179 -39.74 -12.94 10.14
N ASP A 180 -39.92 -14.23 9.82
CA ASP A 180 -39.11 -15.32 10.41
C ASP A 180 -37.92 -15.79 9.55
N GLU A 181 -37.87 -15.45 8.26
CA GLU A 181 -36.84 -15.90 7.31
C GLU A 181 -35.45 -15.29 7.60
N VAL A 182 -35.40 -14.10 8.21
CA VAL A 182 -34.14 -13.42 8.56
C VAL A 182 -33.48 -14.08 9.79
N THR A 183 -34.26 -14.63 10.71
CA THR A 183 -33.77 -15.30 11.92
C THR A 183 -33.25 -16.71 11.65
N GLU A 184 -33.88 -17.46 10.74
CA GLU A 184 -33.41 -18.80 10.37
C GLU A 184 -32.13 -18.76 9.51
N GLN A 185 -31.99 -17.80 8.59
CA GLN A 185 -30.72 -17.61 7.84
C GLN A 185 -29.55 -17.21 8.74
N LEU A 186 -29.81 -16.43 9.80
CA LEU A 186 -28.80 -16.08 10.81
C LEU A 186 -28.40 -17.27 11.69
N GLN A 187 -29.36 -18.13 12.05
CA GLN A 187 -29.08 -19.34 12.83
C GLN A 187 -28.36 -20.42 11.98
N LEU A 188 -28.73 -20.58 10.71
CA LEU A 188 -28.03 -21.47 9.77
C LEU A 188 -26.57 -21.04 9.56
N GLY A 189 -26.30 -19.74 9.43
CA GLY A 189 -24.93 -19.21 9.29
C GLY A 189 -24.06 -19.31 10.55
N LEU A 190 -24.65 -19.20 11.74
CA LEU A 190 -23.93 -19.32 13.02
C LEU A 190 -23.49 -20.76 13.31
N ASN A 191 -24.34 -21.75 12.99
CA ASN A 191 -24.01 -23.15 13.18
C ASN A 191 -22.91 -23.62 12.20
N ASP A 192 -22.95 -23.15 10.95
CA ASP A 192 -21.88 -23.40 9.97
C ASP A 192 -20.56 -22.71 10.38
N PHE A 193 -20.63 -21.49 10.91
CA PHE A 193 -19.45 -20.80 11.44
C PHE A 193 -18.84 -21.54 12.64
N LEU A 194 -19.67 -22.04 13.55
CA LEU A 194 -19.22 -22.75 14.75
C LEU A 194 -18.60 -24.11 14.39
N ALA A 195 -19.13 -24.79 13.36
CA ALA A 195 -18.54 -26.01 12.81
C ALA A 195 -17.16 -25.74 12.16
N VAL A 196 -17.03 -24.66 11.39
CA VAL A 196 -15.74 -24.26 10.79
C VAL A 196 -14.72 -23.87 11.88
N LEU A 197 -15.16 -23.21 12.96
CA LEU A 197 -14.30 -22.84 14.08
C LEU A 197 -13.82 -24.07 14.85
N GLN A 198 -14.69 -25.05 15.06
CA GLN A 198 -14.33 -26.32 15.70
C GLN A 198 -13.36 -27.12 14.82
N GLN A 199 -13.62 -27.21 13.52
CA GLN A 199 -12.74 -27.87 12.56
C GLN A 199 -11.37 -27.19 12.47
N TRP A 200 -11.32 -25.86 12.55
CA TRP A 200 -10.05 -25.12 12.63
C TRP A 200 -9.31 -25.40 13.95
N GLY A 201 -10.03 -25.44 15.06
CA GLY A 201 -9.47 -25.79 16.38
C GLY A 201 -8.88 -27.21 16.43
N GLU A 202 -9.55 -28.18 15.82
CA GLU A 202 -9.06 -29.56 15.72
C GLU A 202 -7.85 -29.67 14.79
N GLY A 203 -7.89 -28.98 13.64
CA GLY A 203 -6.76 -28.93 12.71
C GLY A 203 -5.51 -28.29 13.33
N VAL A 204 -5.67 -27.23 14.13
CA VAL A 204 -4.56 -26.59 14.85
C VAL A 204 -4.01 -27.51 15.95
N LYS A 205 -4.88 -28.18 16.72
CA LYS A 205 -4.44 -29.14 17.74
C LYS A 205 -3.63 -30.27 17.12
N GLN A 206 -4.08 -30.82 16.00
CA GLN A 206 -3.40 -31.92 15.33
C GLN A 206 -2.08 -31.46 14.70
N THR A 207 -2.04 -30.28 14.09
CA THR A 207 -0.80 -29.68 13.55
C THR A 207 0.22 -29.38 14.66
N VAL A 208 -0.23 -28.92 15.84
CA VAL A 208 0.63 -28.65 16.99
C VAL A 208 1.12 -29.95 17.64
N TYR A 209 0.27 -30.98 17.71
CA TYR A 209 0.66 -32.31 18.21
C TYR A 209 1.67 -32.98 17.28
N ASP A 210 1.47 -32.92 15.97
CA ASP A 210 2.39 -33.50 14.98
C ASP A 210 3.73 -32.74 14.96
N PHE A 211 3.71 -31.42 15.16
CA PHE A 211 4.93 -30.61 15.33
C PHE A 211 5.65 -30.90 16.66
N MET A 212 4.90 -31.10 17.76
CA MET A 212 5.48 -31.44 19.07
C MET A 212 6.02 -32.87 19.13
N ALA A 213 5.37 -33.82 18.46
CA ALA A 213 5.76 -35.22 18.50
C ALA A 213 6.97 -35.53 17.61
N ASN A 214 7.13 -34.79 16.49
CA ASN A 214 8.12 -35.14 15.47
C ASN A 214 9.39 -34.26 15.46
N ASP A 215 9.32 -32.98 15.90
CA ASP A 215 10.44 -32.02 15.80
C ASP A 215 11.10 -31.60 17.14
N VAL A 216 10.63 -32.16 18.26
CA VAL A 216 11.09 -31.79 19.60
C VAL A 216 12.29 -32.63 20.04
N ASN A 217 13.45 -32.35 19.43
CA ASN A 217 14.72 -32.85 19.93
C ASN A 217 15.21 -31.99 21.11
N LYS A 218 15.67 -32.58 22.22
CA LYS A 218 16.12 -31.86 23.44
C LYS A 218 17.19 -30.81 23.13
N ARG A 219 18.02 -31.05 22.10
CA ARG A 219 19.01 -30.09 21.60
C ARG A 219 18.38 -28.86 20.93
N ASN A 220 17.28 -29.05 20.20
CA ASN A 220 16.57 -27.96 19.52
C ASN A 220 15.88 -27.06 20.56
N ILE A 221 15.18 -27.65 21.53
CA ILE A 221 14.53 -26.91 22.63
C ILE A 221 15.54 -26.04 23.40
N MET A 222 16.71 -26.60 23.75
CA MET A 222 17.74 -25.85 24.47
C MET A 222 18.29 -24.69 23.62
N GLY A 223 18.41 -24.89 22.30
CA GLY A 223 18.76 -23.83 21.35
C GLY A 223 17.69 -22.73 21.29
N THR A 224 16.42 -23.10 21.21
CA THR A 224 15.29 -22.16 21.20
C THR A 224 15.20 -21.35 22.48
N ILE A 225 15.38 -21.96 23.65
CA ILE A 225 15.35 -21.25 24.94
C ILE A 225 16.50 -20.25 25.04
N ARG A 226 17.72 -20.61 24.61
CA ARG A 226 18.87 -19.69 24.59
C ARG A 226 18.65 -18.52 23.63
N PHE A 227 18.15 -18.80 22.42
CA PHE A 227 17.81 -17.76 21.46
C PHE A 227 16.70 -16.84 21.99
N LEU A 228 15.67 -17.39 22.62
CA LEU A 228 14.58 -16.62 23.22
C LEU A 228 15.08 -15.73 24.36
N GLY A 229 15.99 -16.22 25.19
CA GLY A 229 16.64 -15.43 26.23
C GLY A 229 17.42 -14.24 25.65
N LEU A 230 18.23 -14.48 24.60
CA LEU A 230 18.97 -13.41 23.92
C LEU A 230 18.04 -12.40 23.24
N LEU A 231 16.94 -12.87 22.63
CA LEU A 231 15.94 -12.03 22.01
C LEU A 231 15.27 -11.12 23.06
N ILE A 232 14.86 -11.68 24.20
CA ILE A 232 14.25 -10.90 25.29
C ILE A 232 15.25 -9.87 25.81
N PHE A 233 16.51 -10.26 26.04
CA PHE A 233 17.53 -9.33 26.54
C PHE A 233 17.83 -8.21 25.54
N SER A 234 17.90 -8.54 24.24
CA SER A 234 18.07 -7.56 23.17
C SER A 234 16.87 -6.63 23.04
N ALA A 235 15.65 -7.17 23.10
CA ALA A 235 14.41 -6.39 23.04
C ALA A 235 14.26 -5.45 24.24
N LEU A 236 14.53 -5.93 25.45
CA LEU A 236 14.51 -5.11 26.67
C LEU A 236 15.59 -4.02 26.63
N SER A 237 16.80 -4.35 26.21
CA SER A 237 17.89 -3.37 26.09
C SER A 237 17.56 -2.30 25.04
N GLY A 238 17.02 -2.73 23.90
CA GLY A 238 16.55 -1.85 22.83
C GLY A 238 15.39 -0.96 23.30
N ALA A 239 14.43 -1.51 24.03
CA ALA A 239 13.29 -0.78 24.58
C ALA A 239 13.74 0.25 25.64
N ALA A 240 14.69 -0.10 26.51
CA ALA A 240 15.24 0.82 27.49
C ALA A 240 15.95 2.02 26.83
N LEU A 241 16.74 1.76 25.78
CA LEU A 241 17.37 2.82 24.97
C LEU A 241 16.32 3.67 24.26
N ALA A 242 15.34 3.04 23.63
CA ALA A 242 14.25 3.73 22.95
C ALA A 242 13.45 4.62 23.92
N LEU A 243 13.16 4.17 25.13
CA LEU A 243 12.51 4.99 26.17
C LEU A 243 13.34 6.21 26.54
N ARG A 244 14.66 6.06 26.68
CA ARG A 244 15.54 7.20 26.98
C ARG A 244 15.52 8.23 25.85
N PHE A 245 15.64 7.79 24.60
CA PHE A 245 15.57 8.68 23.45
C PHE A 245 14.19 9.33 23.31
N LEU A 246 13.12 8.55 23.48
CA LEU A 246 11.75 9.03 23.42
C LEU A 246 11.46 10.04 24.54
N GLY A 247 11.98 9.83 25.75
CA GLY A 247 11.84 10.78 26.86
C GLY A 247 12.51 12.12 26.57
N ILE A 248 13.76 12.10 26.09
CA ILE A 248 14.49 13.33 25.72
C ILE A 248 13.78 14.04 24.55
N PHE A 249 13.34 13.29 23.56
CA PHE A 249 12.57 13.81 22.44
C PHE A 249 11.23 14.41 22.91
N ALA A 250 10.49 13.70 23.77
CA ALA A 250 9.20 14.13 24.27
C ALA A 250 9.32 15.44 25.06
N VAL A 251 10.32 15.59 25.92
CA VAL A 251 10.54 16.85 26.66
C VAL A 251 10.84 18.01 25.69
N ARG A 252 11.69 17.80 24.68
CA ARG A 252 11.98 18.83 23.67
C ARG A 252 10.76 19.17 22.82
N PHE A 253 10.01 18.14 22.43
CA PHE A 253 8.78 18.29 21.68
C PHE A 253 7.73 19.06 22.47
N LEU A 254 7.54 18.74 23.75
CA LEU A 254 6.58 19.41 24.64
C LEU A 254 6.98 20.87 24.87
N PHE A 255 8.28 21.15 24.99
CA PHE A 255 8.79 22.51 25.07
C PHE A 255 8.50 23.32 23.79
N GLU A 256 8.79 22.75 22.63
CA GLU A 256 8.52 23.43 21.36
C GLU A 256 7.01 23.55 21.09
N LEU A 257 6.23 22.53 21.46
CA LEU A 257 4.77 22.54 21.39
C LEU A 257 4.17 23.59 22.31
N SER A 258 4.76 23.82 23.50
CA SER A 258 4.34 24.90 24.41
C SER A 258 4.57 26.27 23.78
N ARG A 259 5.75 26.51 23.18
CA ARG A 259 6.04 27.74 22.44
C ARG A 259 5.10 27.92 21.24
N PHE A 260 4.84 26.85 20.50
CA PHE A 260 3.87 26.84 19.42
C PHE A 260 2.47 27.17 19.93
N THR A 261 2.03 26.58 21.04
CA THR A 261 0.71 26.83 21.60
C THR A 261 0.59 28.28 22.06
N HIS A 262 1.59 28.84 22.73
CA HIS A 262 1.60 30.25 23.13
C HIS A 262 1.50 31.20 21.93
N THR A 263 2.14 30.87 20.81
CA THR A 263 2.06 31.68 19.58
C THR A 263 0.77 31.43 18.78
N ALA A 264 0.23 30.21 18.81
CA ALA A 264 -0.97 29.81 18.09
C ALA A 264 -2.27 30.24 18.79
N THR A 265 -2.30 30.25 20.14
CA THR A 265 -3.47 30.61 20.95
C THR A 265 -4.10 31.97 20.55
N PRO A 266 -3.35 33.08 20.43
CA PRO A 266 -3.94 34.35 19.99
C PRO A 266 -4.47 34.30 18.56
N ILE A 267 -3.83 33.53 17.67
CA ILE A 267 -4.27 33.34 16.28
C ILE A 267 -5.62 32.61 16.27
N VAL A 268 -5.74 31.53 17.04
CA VAL A 268 -6.98 30.75 17.16
C VAL A 268 -8.10 31.59 17.79
N PHE A 269 -7.82 32.35 18.84
CA PHE A 269 -8.82 33.25 19.44
C PHE A 269 -9.31 34.30 18.44
N LYS A 270 -8.41 34.90 17.64
CA LYS A 270 -8.80 35.85 16.59
C LYS A 270 -9.63 35.20 15.49
N LEU A 271 -9.33 33.95 15.13
CA LEU A 271 -10.11 33.18 14.16
C LEU A 271 -11.52 32.88 14.69
N ILE A 272 -11.65 32.52 15.96
CA ILE A 272 -12.94 32.29 16.62
C ILE A 272 -13.75 33.59 16.69
N GLU A 273 -13.12 34.72 17.07
CA GLU A 273 -13.78 36.03 17.05
C GLU A 273 -14.27 36.42 15.65
N PHE A 274 -13.47 36.15 14.63
CA PHE A 274 -13.83 36.40 13.24
C PHE A 274 -15.03 35.55 12.80
N LEU A 275 -15.03 34.25 13.11
CA LEU A 275 -16.16 33.37 12.84
C LEU A 275 -17.43 33.81 13.57
N ASN A 276 -17.32 34.17 14.85
CA ASN A 276 -18.46 34.68 15.62
C ASN A 276 -19.03 35.97 15.01
N LYS A 277 -18.19 36.87 14.50
CA LYS A 277 -18.64 38.07 13.78
C LYS A 277 -19.33 37.74 12.46
N ILE A 278 -18.82 36.78 11.69
CA ILE A 278 -19.47 36.34 10.45
C ILE A 278 -20.87 35.78 10.77
N VAL A 279 -20.96 34.88 11.74
CA VAL A 279 -22.22 34.25 12.15
C VAL A 279 -23.18 35.31 12.69
N GLY A 280 -22.72 36.22 13.55
CA GLY A 280 -23.53 37.31 14.07
C GLY A 280 -24.03 38.28 12.99
N ALA A 281 -23.17 38.67 12.05
CA ALA A 281 -23.55 39.51 10.92
C ALA A 281 -24.58 38.80 10.02
N PHE A 282 -24.41 37.50 9.80
CA PHE A 282 -25.37 36.67 9.06
C PHE A 282 -26.74 36.65 9.75
N PHE A 283 -26.79 36.45 11.07
CA PHE A 283 -28.05 36.50 11.83
C PHE A 283 -28.71 37.88 11.79
N ILE A 284 -27.94 38.97 11.89
CA ILE A 284 -28.47 40.34 11.77
C ILE A 284 -29.05 40.56 10.37
N LEU A 285 -28.37 40.10 9.32
CA LEU A 285 -28.83 40.20 7.94
C LEU A 285 -30.14 39.43 7.76
N LEU A 286 -30.23 38.22 8.32
CA LEU A 286 -31.45 37.42 8.34
C LEU A 286 -32.59 38.14 9.08
N ALA A 287 -32.30 38.74 10.23
CA ALA A 287 -33.27 39.49 11.02
C ALA A 287 -33.75 40.76 10.32
N MET A 288 -32.87 41.47 9.60
CA MET A 288 -33.26 42.63 8.79
C MET A 288 -34.14 42.22 7.61
N ILE A 289 -33.80 41.15 6.89
CA ILE A 289 -34.64 40.60 5.82
C ILE A 289 -36.00 40.19 6.38
N TRP A 290 -36.03 39.50 7.53
CA TRP A 290 -37.28 39.12 8.18
C TRP A 290 -38.10 40.34 8.60
N LYS A 291 -37.46 41.37 9.20
CA LYS A 291 -38.12 42.62 9.58
C LYS A 291 -38.72 43.31 8.36
N ASP A 292 -37.99 43.38 7.25
CA ASP A 292 -38.42 44.06 6.03
C ASP A 292 -39.56 43.30 5.32
N ILE A 293 -39.53 41.95 5.37
CA ILE A 293 -40.62 41.10 4.88
C ILE A 293 -41.88 41.26 5.74
N VAL A 294 -41.75 41.29 7.08
CA VAL A 294 -42.89 41.37 8.01
C VAL A 294 -43.45 42.80 8.13
N HIS A 295 -42.61 43.83 8.01
CA HIS A 295 -43.01 45.23 8.17
C HIS A 295 -43.27 45.96 6.84
N ARG A 296 -43.34 45.24 5.72
CA ARG A 296 -43.55 45.77 4.35
C ARG A 296 -44.88 46.51 4.11
N GLY A 297 -45.58 46.95 5.16
CA GLY A 297 -46.84 47.69 5.09
C GLY A 297 -47.10 48.67 6.24
N ARG A 298 -46.14 48.96 7.14
CA ARG A 298 -46.33 50.01 8.17
C ARG A 298 -45.43 51.23 7.92
N PRO A 299 -46.00 52.44 7.79
CA PRO A 299 -45.21 53.67 7.63
C PRO A 299 -44.47 53.98 8.94
N VAL A 300 -43.20 54.32 8.81
CA VAL A 300 -42.33 54.76 9.91
C VAL A 300 -42.85 56.10 10.45
N PRO A 301 -43.00 56.32 11.78
CA PRO A 301 -43.29 57.65 12.29
C PRO A 301 -42.03 58.50 12.12
N VAL A 302 -42.18 59.64 11.42
CA VAL A 302 -41.15 60.67 11.27
C VAL A 302 -40.85 61.24 12.65
N GLN A 303 -39.81 60.74 13.30
CA GLN A 303 -39.28 61.33 14.52
C GLN A 303 -38.41 62.52 14.10
N GLN A 304 -38.91 63.73 14.36
CA GLN A 304 -38.22 64.99 14.09
C GLN A 304 -36.82 64.97 14.71
N LEU A 305 -35.80 65.24 13.89
CA LEU A 305 -34.47 65.58 14.38
C LEU A 305 -34.56 66.89 15.16
N GLU A 306 -34.59 66.81 16.49
CA GLU A 306 -34.11 67.91 17.32
C GLU A 306 -32.60 68.00 17.12
N ALA A 307 -32.20 68.95 16.27
CA ALA A 307 -30.81 69.33 16.07
C ALA A 307 -30.22 69.81 17.41
N SER A 308 -29.34 68.99 17.98
CA SER A 308 -28.52 69.38 19.13
C SER A 308 -27.56 70.49 18.72
N SER A 309 -27.97 71.74 18.95
CA SER A 309 -27.16 72.94 18.78
C SER A 309 -26.10 73.05 19.89
N ARG A 310 -25.06 72.22 19.83
CA ARG A 310 -23.83 72.36 20.63
C ARG A 310 -22.58 72.37 19.74
N PHE A 311 -22.58 73.23 18.72
CA PHE A 311 -21.34 73.66 18.08
C PHE A 311 -20.77 74.84 18.85
N LYS A 312 -19.76 74.57 19.67
CA LYS A 312 -18.93 75.57 20.34
C LYS A 312 -18.07 76.24 19.27
N SER A 313 -18.41 77.47 18.88
CA SER A 313 -17.65 78.23 17.89
C SER A 313 -16.25 78.52 18.43
N ILE A 314 -15.23 78.05 17.68
CA ILE A 314 -13.82 78.35 17.92
C ILE A 314 -13.61 79.83 17.58
N GLN A 315 -13.33 80.64 18.60
CA GLN A 315 -12.98 82.05 18.47
C GLN A 315 -11.48 82.13 18.08
N TYR A 316 -11.16 82.64 16.89
CA TYR A 316 -9.78 82.88 16.49
C TYR A 316 -9.29 84.18 17.15
N GLU A 317 -8.31 84.05 18.04
CA GLU A 317 -7.58 85.18 18.63
C GLU A 317 -6.61 85.74 17.58
N ARG A 318 -6.86 86.98 17.17
CA ARG A 318 -6.05 87.72 16.18
C ARG A 318 -4.81 88.26 16.89
N SER A 319 -3.67 87.60 16.69
CA SER A 319 -2.38 88.06 17.21
C SER A 319 -1.94 89.35 16.49
N GLU A 320 -1.82 90.43 17.26
CA GLU A 320 -1.21 91.68 16.79
C GLU A 320 0.32 91.51 16.66
N PRO A 321 0.95 92.05 15.61
CA PRO A 321 2.40 92.04 15.47
C PRO A 321 3.04 93.08 16.41
N HIS A 322 3.71 92.59 17.46
CA HIS A 322 4.50 93.39 18.38
C HIS A 322 5.64 94.13 17.64
N ARG A 323 5.55 95.46 17.72
CA ARG A 323 6.48 96.46 17.21
C ARG A 323 7.79 96.40 18.02
N ARG A 324 8.88 96.01 17.37
CA ARG A 324 10.25 96.17 17.91
C ARG A 324 10.69 97.63 17.77
N SER A 325 11.20 98.21 18.86
CA SER A 325 12.17 99.32 18.85
C SER A 325 12.87 99.39 20.23
N PRO A 326 14.03 100.05 20.39
CA PRO A 326 15.27 99.38 20.75
C PRO A 326 15.85 99.81 22.11
N ARG A 327 16.93 99.11 22.50
CA ARG A 327 18.08 99.51 23.35
C ARG A 327 17.91 100.78 24.19
N TRP A 328 18.12 100.70 25.50
CA TRP A 328 19.41 100.91 26.19
C TRP A 328 19.36 100.27 27.58
#